data_AF-A0A919TMU1-F1
#
_entry.id   AF-A0A919TMU1-F1
#
_cell.length_a   1.000
_cell.length_b   1.000
_cell.length_c   1.000
_cell.angle_alpha   90.00
_cell.angle_beta   90.00
_cell.angle_gamma   90.00
#
_symmetry.space_group_name_H-M   'P 1'
#
loop_
_entity.id
_entity.type
_entity.pdbx_description
1 polymer ?
#
loop_
_entity_poly.entity_id
_entity_poly.type
_entity_poly.pdbx_seq_one_letter_code
_entity_poly.pdbx_strand_id
1 'polypeptide(L)'
;MRSARLTPASPAPLTPGPLSQASRPAVVLVAHGSRDPRAAESTEALARAVRRARPEWLVRAAYLDHAGPRPLEVLEALGARRAVLVPLLLTEAYHGRVDLPAVVAAAADLPVEVSLAEVLGPRPVASGLATPGSGPVGAGSAGPGHAGAAPGQAGRVGPARLRMPRLLLEALVRRLPGPRLVVPLPAGSSAGEPHAVGARGGEPLPAGTRVAERRSAVAGFDAVVLAAAGTRDATARATIEHAAAALGARLGVPATVSYSSGVGPRAGEAVHALQAAGAREVAVSGYFLAPGLLYDLAADSAREAGAVFVAPPLGDAPELVGLISSRVAAAGVRMPAAA
;
A
#
# COMPACT_ATOMS: atom_id res chain seq x y z
N MET A 1 -74.69 15.09 -18.65
CA MET A 1 -73.39 14.47 -18.96
C MET A 1 -72.32 15.55 -19.18
N ARG A 2 -71.45 15.82 -18.21
CA ARG A 2 -70.07 16.32 -18.41
C ARG A 2 -69.24 15.92 -17.19
N SER A 3 -68.39 14.90 -17.36
CA SER A 3 -67.46 14.41 -16.35
C SER A 3 -66.24 15.34 -16.26
N ALA A 4 -65.98 15.90 -15.08
CA ALA A 4 -64.71 16.57 -14.80
C ALA A 4 -63.64 15.51 -14.50
N ARG A 5 -62.60 15.45 -15.35
CA ARG A 5 -61.42 14.61 -15.12
C ARG A 5 -60.53 15.29 -14.08
N LEU A 6 -60.32 14.63 -12.94
CA LEU A 6 -59.24 14.94 -12.01
C LEU A 6 -57.93 14.43 -12.62
N THR A 7 -57.02 15.34 -12.94
CA THR A 7 -55.63 15.01 -13.28
C THR A 7 -54.87 14.66 -12.00
N PRO A 8 -54.12 13.54 -11.93
CA PRO A 8 -53.27 13.26 -10.77
C PRO A 8 -52.09 14.23 -10.76
N ALA A 9 -51.86 14.86 -9.60
CA ALA A 9 -50.69 15.68 -9.35
C ALA A 9 -49.41 14.85 -9.49
N SER A 10 -48.43 15.39 -10.23
CA SER A 10 -47.11 14.78 -10.39
C SER A 10 -46.36 14.79 -9.05
N PRO A 11 -45.76 13.67 -8.60
CA PRO A 11 -45.04 13.66 -7.33
C PRO A 11 -43.78 14.53 -7.46
N ALA A 12 -43.62 15.47 -6.52
CA ALA A 12 -42.42 16.27 -6.38
C ALA A 12 -41.18 15.37 -6.19
N PRO A 13 -40.00 15.76 -6.70
CA PRO A 13 -38.78 14.97 -6.53
C PRO A 13 -38.45 14.86 -5.04
N LEU A 14 -38.45 13.63 -4.53
CA LEU A 14 -38.02 13.31 -3.17
C LEU A 14 -36.53 13.64 -3.05
N THR A 15 -36.20 14.70 -2.32
CA THR A 15 -34.82 14.95 -1.87
C THR A 15 -34.43 13.77 -0.97
N PRO A 16 -33.38 13.00 -1.27
CA PRO A 16 -33.02 11.87 -0.42
C PRO A 16 -32.61 12.39 0.97
N GLY A 17 -33.39 12.04 1.99
CA GLY A 17 -33.04 12.28 3.38
C GLY A 17 -31.79 11.48 3.81
N PRO A 18 -31.22 11.76 5.00
CA PRO A 18 -30.06 11.03 5.48
C PRO A 18 -30.37 9.52 5.55
N LEU A 19 -29.50 8.69 4.98
CA LEU A 19 -29.63 7.24 5.02
C LEU A 19 -29.70 6.77 6.48
N SER A 20 -30.71 5.96 6.81
CA SER A 20 -30.75 5.23 8.08
C SER A 20 -29.44 4.46 8.28
N GLN A 21 -28.94 4.37 9.52
CA GLN A 21 -27.70 3.63 9.81
C GLN A 21 -27.74 2.21 9.23
N ALA A 22 -28.89 1.53 9.26
CA ALA A 22 -29.07 0.19 8.71
C ALA A 22 -28.88 0.09 7.18
N SER A 23 -28.96 1.21 6.46
CA SER A 23 -28.78 1.28 5.00
C SER A 23 -27.37 1.69 4.58
N ARG A 24 -26.54 2.17 5.52
CA ARG A 24 -25.16 2.59 5.23
C ARG A 24 -24.24 1.37 5.19
N PRO A 25 -23.34 1.26 4.20
CA PRO A 25 -22.38 0.17 4.17
C PRO A 25 -21.41 0.28 5.35
N ALA A 26 -21.20 -0.83 6.05
CA ALA A 26 -20.20 -0.92 7.09
C ALA A 26 -18.82 -1.17 6.48
N VAL A 27 -17.81 -0.48 7.00
CA VAL A 27 -16.40 -0.71 6.65
C VAL A 27 -15.64 -0.98 7.93
N VAL A 28 -15.17 -2.20 8.08
CA VAL A 28 -14.43 -2.64 9.27
C VAL A 28 -12.96 -2.75 8.88
N LEU A 29 -12.14 -1.84 9.41
CA LEU A 29 -10.70 -1.86 9.22
C LEU A 29 -10.09 -2.88 10.19
N VAL A 30 -9.58 -3.98 9.67
CA VAL A 30 -9.10 -5.09 10.49
C VAL A 30 -7.58 -5.04 10.59
N ALA A 31 -7.08 -4.64 11.75
CA ALA A 31 -5.67 -4.71 12.10
C ALA A 31 -5.35 -6.06 12.78
N HIS A 32 -4.08 -6.48 12.75
CA HIS A 32 -3.65 -7.64 13.53
C HIS A 32 -3.73 -7.35 15.03
N GLY A 33 -3.49 -6.11 15.45
CA GLY A 33 -3.40 -5.72 16.85
C GLY A 33 -1.96 -5.78 17.38
N SER A 34 -1.71 -5.04 18.46
CA SER A 34 -0.41 -4.89 19.10
C SER A 34 -0.62 -4.67 20.59
N ARG A 35 0.37 -5.07 21.40
CA ARG A 35 0.41 -4.71 22.83
C ARG A 35 0.79 -3.24 23.04
N ASP A 36 1.36 -2.60 22.03
CA ASP A 36 1.71 -1.18 22.06
C ASP A 36 0.47 -0.32 21.79
N PRO A 37 0.03 0.55 22.72
CA PRO A 37 -1.17 1.36 22.56
C PRO A 37 -1.09 2.34 21.37
N ARG A 38 0.11 2.80 21.00
CA ARG A 38 0.30 3.74 19.87
C ARG A 38 -0.14 3.11 18.54
N ALA A 39 -0.11 1.79 18.44
CA ALA A 39 -0.58 1.07 17.26
C ALA A 39 -2.10 1.11 17.12
N ALA A 40 -2.82 0.92 18.23
CA ALA A 40 -4.27 1.03 18.27
C ALA A 40 -4.72 2.47 17.99
N GLU A 41 -4.06 3.46 18.62
CA GLU A 41 -4.31 4.89 18.37
C GLU A 41 -4.15 5.28 16.90
N SER A 42 -3.13 4.74 16.22
CA SER A 42 -2.90 5.01 14.80
C SER A 42 -3.95 4.36 13.90
N THR A 43 -4.41 3.16 14.25
CA THR A 43 -5.51 2.48 13.54
C THR A 43 -6.82 3.24 13.71
N GLU A 44 -7.10 3.74 14.92
CA GLU A 44 -8.26 4.60 15.18
C GLU A 44 -8.15 5.97 14.50
N ALA A 45 -6.95 6.54 14.41
CA ALA A 45 -6.71 7.75 13.62
C ALA A 45 -7.02 7.54 12.14
N LEU A 46 -6.58 6.41 11.57
CA LEU A 46 -6.90 6.02 10.20
C LEU A 46 -8.41 5.79 10.01
N ALA A 47 -9.07 5.11 10.95
CA ALA A 47 -10.54 4.92 10.91
C ALA A 47 -11.29 6.26 10.94
N ARG A 48 -10.85 7.21 11.78
CA ARG A 48 -11.39 8.58 11.81
C ARG A 48 -11.13 9.31 10.49
N ALA A 49 -9.95 9.18 9.90
CA ALA A 49 -9.62 9.80 8.62
C ALA A 49 -10.49 9.26 7.47
N VAL A 50 -10.71 7.94 7.41
CA VAL A 50 -11.63 7.32 6.44
C VAL A 50 -13.05 7.82 6.68
N ARG A 51 -13.54 7.87 7.93
CA ARG A 51 -14.89 8.39 8.25
C ARG A 51 -15.08 9.84 7.81
N ARG A 52 -14.06 10.69 7.97
CA ARG A 52 -14.09 12.08 7.49
C ARG A 52 -14.16 12.17 5.97
N ALA A 53 -13.38 11.34 5.27
CA ALA A 53 -13.38 11.31 3.80
C ALA A 53 -14.62 10.64 3.20
N ARG A 54 -15.28 9.76 3.96
CA ARG A 54 -16.39 8.91 3.54
C ARG A 54 -17.53 8.98 4.57
N PRO A 55 -18.19 10.15 4.70
CA PRO A 55 -19.26 10.35 5.67
C PRO A 55 -20.52 9.51 5.38
N GLU A 56 -20.56 8.77 4.28
CA GLU A 56 -21.60 7.80 3.91
C GLU A 56 -21.35 6.39 4.49
N TRP A 57 -20.13 6.07 4.97
CA TRP A 57 -19.79 4.74 5.50
C TRP A 57 -19.89 4.64 7.03
N LEU A 58 -20.26 3.48 7.55
CA LEU A 58 -20.13 3.16 8.97
C LEU A 58 -18.75 2.54 9.22
N VAL A 59 -17.76 3.39 9.51
CA VAL A 59 -16.36 2.96 9.68
C VAL A 59 -16.07 2.60 11.14
N ARG A 60 -15.48 1.42 11.36
CA ARG A 60 -14.96 0.96 12.67
C ARG A 60 -13.60 0.27 12.50
N ALA A 61 -12.76 0.33 13.53
CA ALA A 61 -11.58 -0.52 13.64
C ALA A 61 -11.95 -1.83 14.36
N ALA A 62 -11.25 -2.91 14.01
CA ALA A 62 -11.31 -4.19 14.70
C ALA A 62 -9.92 -4.83 14.72
N TYR A 63 -9.69 -5.74 15.66
CA TYR A 63 -8.37 -6.31 15.91
C TYR A 63 -8.42 -7.84 16.03
N LEU A 64 -7.52 -8.53 15.30
CA LEU A 64 -7.40 -9.99 15.34
C LEU A 64 -6.73 -10.51 16.61
N ASP A 65 -5.89 -9.71 17.27
CA ASP A 65 -5.22 -10.01 18.54
C ASP A 65 -5.05 -8.76 19.42
N HIS A 66 -4.67 -8.95 20.69
CA HIS A 66 -4.16 -7.99 21.68
C HIS A 66 -5.06 -6.83 22.12
N ALA A 67 -5.94 -6.34 21.25
CA ALA A 67 -6.91 -5.30 21.51
C ALA A 67 -8.30 -5.81 21.12
N GLY A 68 -9.33 -5.38 21.84
CA GLY A 68 -10.71 -5.43 21.37
C GLY A 68 -11.06 -4.11 20.67
N PRO A 69 -12.15 -4.06 19.89
CA PRO A 69 -13.11 -5.14 19.65
C PRO A 69 -12.67 -6.12 18.54
N ARG A 70 -13.19 -7.35 18.61
CA ARG A 70 -12.99 -8.37 17.55
C ARG A 70 -13.85 -8.05 16.32
N PRO A 71 -13.48 -8.51 15.11
CA PRO A 71 -14.28 -8.26 13.92
C PRO A 71 -15.75 -8.69 14.02
N LEU A 72 -16.04 -9.86 14.61
CA LEU A 72 -17.41 -10.35 14.79
C LEU A 72 -18.22 -9.44 15.75
N GLU A 73 -17.62 -9.05 16.88
CA GLU A 73 -18.25 -8.12 17.83
C GLU A 73 -18.61 -6.78 17.16
N VAL A 74 -17.74 -6.28 16.27
CA VAL A 74 -18.00 -5.06 15.50
C VAL A 74 -19.14 -5.27 14.50
N LEU A 75 -19.17 -6.41 13.79
CA LEU A 75 -20.23 -6.72 12.83
C LEU A 75 -21.60 -6.81 13.51
N GLU A 76 -21.66 -7.50 14.66
CA GLU A 76 -22.86 -7.61 15.50
C GLU A 76 -23.34 -6.23 15.98
N ALA A 77 -22.43 -5.42 16.53
CA ALA A 77 -22.76 -4.12 17.10
C ALA A 77 -23.19 -3.08 16.04
N LEU A 78 -22.71 -3.20 14.80
CA LEU A 78 -23.08 -2.27 13.72
C LEU A 78 -24.49 -2.49 13.18
N GLY A 79 -25.04 -3.70 13.29
CA GLY A 79 -26.38 -4.03 12.79
C GLY A 79 -26.59 -3.71 11.30
N ALA A 80 -25.50 -3.61 10.52
CA ALA A 80 -25.54 -3.25 9.12
C ALA A 80 -25.90 -4.48 8.26
N ARG A 81 -26.67 -4.27 7.19
CA ARG A 81 -27.01 -5.37 6.26
C ARG A 81 -25.85 -5.81 5.38
N ARG A 82 -24.84 -4.95 5.21
CA ARG A 82 -23.65 -5.19 4.39
C ARG A 82 -22.42 -4.63 5.05
N ALA A 83 -21.34 -5.41 5.07
CA ALA A 83 -20.06 -5.01 5.61
C ALA A 83 -18.89 -5.40 4.69
N VAL A 84 -17.88 -4.53 4.61
CA VAL A 84 -16.60 -4.84 3.99
C VAL A 84 -15.53 -4.90 5.07
N LEU A 85 -14.89 -6.06 5.19
CA LEU A 85 -13.68 -6.21 5.98
C LEU A 85 -12.49 -5.75 5.14
N VAL A 86 -11.72 -4.79 5.65
CA VAL A 86 -10.52 -4.26 4.99
C VAL A 86 -9.29 -4.70 5.79
N PRO A 87 -8.52 -5.69 5.31
CA PRO A 87 -7.27 -6.08 5.95
C PRO A 87 -6.27 -4.93 5.91
N LEU A 88 -5.85 -4.45 7.08
CA LEU A 88 -4.78 -3.46 7.22
C LEU A 88 -3.41 -4.16 7.12
N LEU A 89 -3.15 -4.81 5.98
CA LEU A 89 -1.94 -5.59 5.72
C LEU A 89 -1.16 -5.00 4.54
N LEU A 90 0.13 -4.76 4.74
CA LEU A 90 1.05 -4.23 3.72
C LEU A 90 1.72 -5.32 2.87
N THR A 91 1.45 -6.58 3.18
CA THR A 91 1.93 -7.74 2.43
C THR A 91 0.80 -8.73 2.22
N GLU A 92 0.96 -9.58 1.22
CA GLU A 92 0.16 -10.79 1.09
C GLU A 92 0.71 -11.83 2.07
N ALA A 93 0.39 -11.70 3.36
CA ALA A 93 0.78 -12.66 4.38
C ALA A 93 -0.26 -13.77 4.53
N TYR A 94 0.20 -14.98 4.81
CA TYR A 94 -0.62 -16.16 5.15
C TYR A 94 -1.74 -15.89 6.18
N HIS A 95 -1.53 -14.98 7.14
CA HIS A 95 -2.55 -14.59 8.13
C HIS A 95 -3.81 -13.93 7.51
N GLY A 96 -3.65 -13.15 6.43
CA GLY A 96 -4.80 -12.63 5.69
C GLY A 96 -5.57 -13.71 4.93
N ARG A 97 -4.94 -14.85 4.63
CA ARG A 97 -5.54 -15.99 3.93
C ARG A 97 -6.18 -17.02 4.87
N VAL A 98 -5.90 -16.97 6.18
CA VAL A 98 -6.45 -17.94 7.15
C VAL A 98 -7.38 -17.27 8.16
N ASP A 99 -6.97 -16.17 8.79
CA ASP A 99 -7.70 -15.62 9.93
C ASP A 99 -8.94 -14.83 9.48
N LEU A 100 -8.84 -14.05 8.41
CA LEU A 100 -9.96 -13.27 7.89
C LEU A 100 -11.02 -14.11 7.18
N PRO A 101 -10.66 -15.11 6.35
CA PRO A 101 -11.66 -16.04 5.81
C PRO A 101 -12.42 -16.81 6.90
N ALA A 102 -11.76 -17.17 8.00
CA ALA A 102 -12.45 -17.76 9.15
C ALA A 102 -13.46 -16.79 9.80
N VAL A 103 -13.10 -15.51 9.93
CA VAL A 103 -14.04 -14.46 10.38
C VAL A 103 -15.22 -14.33 9.44
N VAL A 104 -15.00 -14.33 8.12
CA VAL A 104 -16.08 -14.25 7.12
C VAL A 104 -17.00 -15.47 7.21
N ALA A 105 -16.42 -16.67 7.36
CA ALA A 105 -17.19 -17.89 7.53
C ALA A 105 -18.03 -17.87 8.82
N ALA A 106 -17.47 -17.42 9.94
CA ALA A 106 -18.18 -17.29 11.20
C ALA A 106 -19.28 -16.21 11.16
N ALA A 107 -19.12 -15.18 10.33
CA ALA A 107 -20.13 -14.14 10.14
C ALA A 107 -21.36 -14.64 9.33
N ALA A 108 -21.34 -15.85 8.77
CA ALA A 108 -22.47 -16.41 8.03
C ALA A 108 -23.73 -16.60 8.89
N ASP A 109 -23.57 -16.72 10.21
CA ASP A 109 -24.68 -16.83 11.17
C ASP A 109 -25.29 -15.46 11.55
N LEU A 110 -24.67 -14.37 11.10
CA LEU A 110 -25.13 -13.01 11.35
C LEU A 110 -26.00 -12.51 10.18
N PRO A 111 -27.00 -11.64 10.42
CA PRO A 111 -27.82 -11.05 9.37
C PRO A 111 -27.10 -9.94 8.57
N VAL A 112 -25.84 -10.17 8.19
CA VAL A 112 -24.97 -9.24 7.44
C VAL A 112 -24.28 -9.95 6.28
N GLU A 113 -24.36 -9.35 5.09
CA GLU A 113 -23.58 -9.78 3.93
C GLU A 113 -22.15 -9.23 4.05
N VAL A 114 -21.17 -10.11 4.26
CA VAL A 114 -19.76 -9.72 4.47
C VAL A 114 -18.94 -9.97 3.21
N SER A 115 -18.23 -8.94 2.75
CA SER A 115 -17.23 -9.03 1.68
C SER A 115 -15.83 -8.74 2.22
N LEU A 116 -14.82 -9.38 1.65
CA LEU A 116 -13.42 -9.15 1.99
C LEU A 116 -12.76 -8.29 0.91
N ALA A 117 -12.19 -7.16 1.31
CA ALA A 117 -11.37 -6.35 0.41
C ALA A 117 -9.96 -6.93 0.27
N GLU A 118 -9.29 -6.62 -0.83
CA GLU A 118 -7.89 -6.98 -1.01
C GLU A 118 -6.99 -6.25 0.02
N VAL A 119 -5.84 -6.86 0.36
CA VAL A 119 -4.81 -6.25 1.23
C VAL A 119 -4.30 -4.92 0.66
N LEU A 120 -3.75 -4.05 1.51
CA LEU A 120 -3.24 -2.74 1.09
C LEU A 120 -1.97 -2.86 0.25
N GLY A 121 -1.13 -3.87 0.51
CA GLY A 121 0.15 -4.09 -0.16
C GLY A 121 0.10 -4.48 -1.65
N PRO A 122 1.29 -4.72 -2.25
CA PRO A 122 1.41 -5.33 -3.57
C PRO A 122 0.72 -6.68 -3.64
N ARG A 123 0.12 -6.98 -4.80
CA ARG A 123 -0.59 -8.23 -5.05
C ARG A 123 -0.25 -8.82 -6.41
N PRO A 124 -0.40 -10.14 -6.60
CA PRO A 124 -0.35 -10.74 -7.92
C PRO A 124 -1.34 -10.06 -8.86
N VAL A 125 -0.89 -9.78 -10.09
CA VAL A 125 -1.79 -9.49 -11.20
C VAL A 125 -2.45 -10.81 -11.55
N ALA A 126 -3.79 -10.85 -11.57
CA ALA A 126 -4.50 -12.01 -12.06
C ALA A 126 -4.01 -12.29 -13.49
N SER A 127 -3.30 -13.40 -13.68
CA SER A 127 -3.01 -13.92 -15.02
C SER A 127 -4.37 -14.21 -15.64
N GLY A 128 -4.77 -13.47 -16.67
CA GLY A 128 -6.04 -13.68 -17.35
C GLY A 128 -6.17 -15.15 -17.75
N LEU A 129 -7.00 -15.90 -17.03
CA LEU A 129 -7.49 -17.20 -17.45
C LEU A 129 -8.83 -16.94 -18.14
N ALA A 130 -8.94 -17.52 -19.32
CA ALA A 130 -10.07 -17.43 -20.22
C ALA A 130 -11.40 -17.62 -19.50
N THR A 131 -12.39 -16.85 -19.95
CA THR A 131 -13.82 -17.02 -19.69
C THR A 131 -14.20 -18.50 -19.74
N PRO A 132 -14.91 -19.07 -18.75
CA PRO A 132 -15.48 -20.39 -18.90
C PRO A 132 -16.59 -20.29 -19.96
N GLY A 133 -16.24 -20.63 -21.19
CA GLY A 133 -17.18 -20.84 -22.27
C GLY A 133 -17.99 -22.09 -21.99
N SER A 134 -19.28 -21.88 -21.74
CA SER A 134 -20.34 -22.88 -21.80
C SER A 134 -20.30 -23.66 -23.12
N GLY A 135 -20.15 -24.98 -23.03
CA GLY A 135 -20.30 -25.96 -24.12
C GLY A 135 -20.53 -27.36 -23.53
N PRO A 136 -21.38 -28.19 -24.14
CA PRO A 136 -22.08 -29.27 -23.45
C PRO A 136 -21.20 -30.49 -23.16
N VAL A 137 -21.52 -31.15 -22.04
CA VAL A 137 -20.93 -32.41 -21.61
C VAL A 137 -21.42 -33.52 -22.54
N GLY A 138 -20.53 -33.98 -23.42
CA GLY A 138 -20.74 -35.18 -24.24
C GLY A 138 -20.16 -36.40 -23.55
N ALA A 139 -21.02 -37.36 -23.22
CA ALA A 139 -20.67 -38.65 -22.66
C ALA A 139 -19.89 -39.51 -23.66
N GLY A 140 -18.88 -40.25 -23.17
CA GLY A 140 -18.14 -41.25 -23.93
C GLY A 140 -17.32 -42.14 -23.00
N SER A 141 -17.75 -43.39 -22.87
CA SER A 141 -17.19 -44.46 -22.04
C SER A 141 -15.92 -45.12 -22.59
N ALA A 142 -15.08 -45.64 -21.68
CA ALA A 142 -14.49 -47.00 -21.66
C ALA A 142 -12.96 -47.09 -21.44
N GLY A 143 -12.57 -47.94 -20.47
CA GLY A 143 -11.38 -48.81 -20.54
C GLY A 143 -10.20 -48.49 -19.60
N PRO A 144 -9.76 -49.42 -18.72
CA PRO A 144 -8.54 -49.27 -17.93
C PRO A 144 -7.32 -49.84 -18.68
N GLY A 145 -6.20 -49.13 -18.64
CA GLY A 145 -4.93 -49.59 -19.22
C GLY A 145 -3.73 -48.85 -18.63
N HIS A 146 -2.86 -49.58 -17.95
CA HIS A 146 -1.59 -49.12 -17.42
C HIS A 146 -0.56 -48.91 -18.54
N ALA A 147 0.15 -47.77 -18.56
CA ALA A 147 1.55 -47.65 -18.96
C ALA A 147 2.06 -46.21 -18.70
N GLY A 148 3.30 -46.11 -18.25
CA GLY A 148 3.89 -44.91 -17.65
C GLY A 148 3.99 -43.68 -18.55
N ALA A 149 3.84 -42.52 -17.92
CA ALA A 149 4.21 -41.22 -18.45
C ALA A 149 5.27 -40.61 -17.54
N ALA A 150 6.39 -40.20 -18.15
CA ALA A 150 7.48 -39.44 -17.54
C ALA A 150 6.94 -38.23 -16.75
N PRO A 151 7.66 -37.71 -15.73
CA PRO A 151 7.27 -36.48 -15.07
C PRO A 151 7.31 -35.35 -16.10
N GLY A 152 6.12 -34.99 -16.58
CA GLY A 152 5.87 -33.86 -17.45
C GLY A 152 6.40 -32.60 -16.77
N GLN A 153 7.08 -31.80 -17.57
CA GLN A 153 7.59 -30.48 -17.23
C GLN A 153 6.50 -29.72 -16.45
N ALA A 154 6.69 -29.60 -15.13
CA ALA A 154 6.00 -28.60 -14.35
C ALA A 154 6.34 -27.27 -15.03
N GLY A 155 5.36 -26.71 -15.73
CA GLY A 155 5.50 -25.40 -16.34
C GLY A 155 6.07 -24.49 -15.28
N ARG A 156 7.29 -24.00 -15.49
CA ARG A 156 7.89 -23.00 -14.61
C ARG A 156 6.95 -21.80 -14.67
N VAL A 157 6.06 -21.71 -13.69
CA VAL A 157 5.30 -20.49 -13.44
C VAL A 157 6.36 -19.47 -13.10
N GLY A 158 6.66 -18.58 -14.06
CA GLY A 158 7.56 -17.46 -13.82
C GLY A 158 7.10 -16.67 -12.60
N PRO A 159 7.99 -15.91 -11.92
CA PRO A 159 7.62 -15.19 -10.72
C PRO A 159 6.35 -14.39 -10.97
N ALA A 160 5.34 -14.57 -10.11
CA ALA A 160 4.05 -13.91 -10.26
C ALA A 160 4.27 -12.40 -10.44
N ARG A 161 3.71 -11.80 -11.50
CA ARG A 161 3.81 -10.36 -11.70
C ARG A 161 3.07 -9.67 -10.57
N LEU A 162 3.79 -8.94 -9.72
CA LEU A 162 3.21 -8.14 -8.65
C LEU A 162 2.83 -6.76 -9.17
N ARG A 163 1.72 -6.21 -8.66
CA ARG A 163 1.27 -4.84 -8.91
C ARG A 163 1.40 -4.02 -7.64
N MET A 164 2.30 -3.03 -7.67
CA MET A 164 2.39 -2.01 -6.63
C MET A 164 1.19 -1.05 -6.69
N PRO A 165 0.43 -0.86 -5.59
CA PRO A 165 -0.62 0.13 -5.54
C PRO A 165 -0.04 1.55 -5.59
N ARG A 166 -0.47 2.34 -6.58
CA ARG A 166 0.04 3.70 -6.79
C ARG A 166 -0.06 4.58 -5.54
N LEU A 167 -1.19 4.53 -4.84
CA LEU A 167 -1.42 5.32 -3.63
C LEU A 167 -0.51 4.89 -2.46
N LEU A 168 -0.19 3.60 -2.34
CA LEU A 168 0.76 3.15 -1.34
C LEU A 168 2.18 3.65 -1.64
N LEU A 169 2.57 3.61 -2.92
CA LEU A 169 3.85 4.14 -3.36
C LEU A 169 3.94 5.67 -3.15
N GLU A 170 2.88 6.40 -3.45
CA GLU A 170 2.80 7.85 -3.21
C GLU A 170 2.87 8.17 -1.71
N ALA A 171 2.21 7.38 -0.85
CA ALA A 171 2.31 7.52 0.59
C ALA A 171 3.77 7.39 1.07
N LEU A 172 4.48 6.35 0.60
CA LEU A 172 5.90 6.12 0.96
C LEU A 172 6.81 7.26 0.50
N VAL A 173 6.61 7.77 -0.72
CA VAL A 173 7.38 8.90 -1.25
C VAL A 173 7.14 10.15 -0.42
N ARG A 174 5.89 10.44 -0.03
CA ARG A 174 5.55 11.65 0.75
C ARG A 174 6.00 11.61 2.21
N ARG A 175 6.38 10.45 2.73
CA ARG A 175 7.01 10.34 4.05
C ARG A 175 8.52 10.61 4.03
N LEU A 176 9.13 10.64 2.85
CA LEU A 176 10.54 11.02 2.68
C LEU A 176 10.67 12.53 2.44
N PRO A 177 11.82 13.14 2.79
CA PRO A 177 12.03 14.57 2.59
C PRO A 177 11.93 14.91 1.10
N GLY A 178 11.22 15.99 0.79
CA GLY A 178 11.14 16.54 -0.56
C GLY A 178 12.46 17.18 -1.01
N PRO A 179 12.53 17.64 -2.27
CA PRO A 179 13.70 18.34 -2.78
C PRO A 179 14.04 19.55 -1.90
N ARG A 180 15.29 19.62 -1.43
CA ARG A 180 15.82 20.86 -0.87
C ARG A 180 16.05 21.82 -2.03
N LEU A 181 15.20 22.86 -2.14
CA LEU A 181 15.57 24.05 -2.90
C LEU A 181 16.78 24.67 -2.20
N VAL A 182 17.97 24.43 -2.73
CA VAL A 182 19.12 25.27 -2.42
C VAL A 182 18.84 26.60 -3.11
N VAL A 183 18.29 27.57 -2.39
CA VAL A 183 18.22 28.95 -2.86
C VAL A 183 19.66 29.47 -2.82
N PRO A 184 20.29 29.78 -3.98
CA PRO A 184 21.58 30.44 -3.95
C PRO A 184 21.38 31.79 -3.24
N LEU A 185 22.10 32.02 -2.14
CA LEU A 185 22.24 33.38 -1.62
C LEU A 185 22.78 34.24 -2.77
N PRO A 186 22.17 35.40 -3.07
CA PRO A 186 22.65 36.23 -4.16
C PRO A 186 24.12 36.57 -3.89
N ALA A 187 24.98 36.23 -4.86
CA ALA A 187 26.38 36.61 -4.84
C ALA A 187 26.42 38.13 -4.65
N GLY A 188 27.15 38.57 -3.62
CA GLY A 188 27.35 39.98 -3.34
C GLY A 188 27.79 40.71 -4.61
N SER A 189 27.13 41.84 -4.87
CA SER A 189 27.53 42.79 -5.91
C SER A 189 28.94 43.30 -5.63
N SER A 190 29.94 42.72 -6.29
CA SER A 190 31.20 43.41 -6.56
C SER A 190 31.12 44.02 -7.96
N ALA A 191 30.78 45.30 -8.02
CA ALA A 191 31.02 46.13 -9.19
C ALA A 191 32.54 46.31 -9.36
N GLY A 192 33.05 46.02 -10.55
CA GLY A 192 34.44 46.30 -10.91
C GLY A 192 34.96 45.42 -12.05
N GLU A 193 34.63 45.77 -13.28
CA GLU A 193 35.42 45.45 -14.47
C GLU A 193 35.82 46.79 -15.15
N PRO A 194 36.74 46.84 -16.14
CA PRO A 194 37.67 45.80 -16.64
C PRO A 194 39.10 46.34 -16.90
N HIS A 195 40.06 45.48 -17.27
CA HIS A 195 41.01 45.78 -18.37
C HIS A 195 41.70 44.51 -18.93
N ALA A 196 41.85 44.50 -20.25
CA ALA A 196 42.17 43.39 -21.13
C ALA A 196 43.68 43.08 -21.27
N VAL A 197 44.01 41.89 -21.80
CA VAL A 197 44.96 41.66 -22.92
C VAL A 197 44.93 40.17 -23.30
N GLY A 198 44.86 39.89 -24.59
CA GLY A 198 44.84 38.53 -25.15
C GLY A 198 46.20 38.02 -25.62
N ALA A 199 46.32 36.71 -25.85
CA ALA A 199 47.24 36.09 -26.81
C ALA A 199 46.83 34.63 -27.09
N ARG A 200 47.08 34.19 -28.33
CA ARG A 200 46.71 32.90 -28.94
C ARG A 200 47.68 31.76 -28.58
N GLY A 201 47.22 30.50 -28.68
CA GLY A 201 48.08 29.36 -29.08
C GLY A 201 47.71 27.95 -28.56
N GLY A 202 47.28 27.05 -29.46
CA GLY A 202 47.75 25.65 -29.59
C GLY A 202 47.24 24.49 -28.69
N GLU A 203 46.40 23.61 -29.30
CA GLU A 203 46.31 22.11 -29.16
C GLU A 203 45.96 21.45 -27.80
N PRO A 204 45.58 20.14 -27.76
CA PRO A 204 44.47 19.42 -28.40
C PRO A 204 43.49 18.78 -27.36
N LEU A 205 42.34 18.24 -27.82
CA LEU A 205 41.34 17.54 -26.98
C LEU A 205 41.91 16.35 -26.20
N PRO A 206 41.27 15.97 -25.08
CA PRO A 206 40.97 14.56 -24.88
C PRO A 206 39.46 14.29 -24.80
N ALA A 207 39.10 13.23 -25.51
CA ALA A 207 37.87 12.47 -25.36
C ALA A 207 37.67 12.08 -23.89
N GLY A 208 36.46 12.29 -23.40
CA GLY A 208 36.11 11.98 -22.03
C GLY A 208 34.86 12.69 -21.60
N THR A 209 33.79 12.63 -22.42
CA THR A 209 32.45 12.82 -21.89
C THR A 209 32.21 11.64 -20.95
N ARG A 210 32.71 11.73 -19.71
CA ARG A 210 32.06 11.07 -18.59
C ARG A 210 30.64 11.61 -18.67
N VAL A 211 29.73 10.78 -19.17
CA VAL A 211 28.30 10.99 -18.96
C VAL A 211 28.21 11.16 -17.45
N ALA A 212 28.08 12.40 -17.01
CA ALA A 212 27.80 12.70 -15.63
C ALA A 212 26.47 12.01 -15.39
N GLU A 213 26.52 10.83 -14.77
CA GLU A 213 25.34 10.12 -14.30
C GLU A 213 24.51 11.17 -13.60
N ARG A 214 23.32 11.37 -14.16
CA ARG A 214 22.41 12.43 -13.82
C ARG A 214 22.03 12.20 -12.36
N ARG A 215 22.84 12.74 -11.43
CA ARG A 215 22.58 12.68 -9.99
C ARG A 215 21.19 13.24 -9.83
N SER A 216 20.26 12.40 -9.36
CA SER A 216 18.91 12.83 -9.03
C SER A 216 19.05 13.86 -7.90
N ALA A 217 19.08 15.14 -8.27
CA ALA A 217 19.18 16.27 -7.34
C ALA A 217 17.86 16.53 -6.59
N VAL A 218 17.05 15.48 -6.34
CA VAL A 218 15.62 15.64 -6.03
C VAL A 218 15.22 15.16 -4.64
N ALA A 219 16.14 14.58 -3.87
CA ALA A 219 15.94 14.42 -2.43
C ALA A 219 17.31 14.49 -1.75
N GLY A 220 17.41 15.00 -0.52
CA GLY A 220 18.67 15.08 0.23
C GLY A 220 19.20 13.72 0.69
N PHE A 221 19.10 12.70 -0.18
CA PHE A 221 19.58 11.34 -0.03
C PHE A 221 19.84 10.72 -1.40
N ASP A 222 20.85 9.86 -1.51
CA ASP A 222 21.26 9.17 -2.73
C ASP A 222 21.01 7.65 -2.70
N ALA A 223 20.45 7.12 -1.60
CA ALA A 223 19.88 5.77 -1.53
C ALA A 223 18.77 5.67 -0.46
N VAL A 224 17.94 4.62 -0.55
CA VAL A 224 16.84 4.37 0.40
C VAL A 224 16.79 2.93 0.92
N VAL A 225 16.55 2.75 2.21
CA VAL A 225 16.19 1.46 2.82
C VAL A 225 14.69 1.44 3.09
N LEU A 226 13.97 0.44 2.60
CA LEU A 226 12.58 0.17 2.99
C LEU A 226 12.57 -0.76 4.21
N ALA A 227 12.33 -0.22 5.40
CA ALA A 227 12.31 -0.98 6.64
C ALA A 227 10.94 -1.60 6.89
N ALA A 228 10.87 -2.91 7.12
CA ALA A 228 9.65 -3.65 7.41
C ALA A 228 9.74 -4.43 8.73
N ALA A 229 8.59 -4.87 9.24
CA ALA A 229 8.49 -5.65 10.48
C ALA A 229 9.27 -6.97 10.45
N GLY A 230 9.34 -7.62 9.29
CA GLY A 230 9.84 -8.99 9.15
C GLY A 230 8.73 -9.99 8.90
N THR A 231 9.02 -11.03 8.13
CA THR A 231 8.09 -12.15 7.90
C THR A 231 8.88 -13.41 7.54
N ARG A 232 8.38 -14.56 8.01
CA ARG A 232 8.93 -15.88 7.64
C ARG A 232 8.42 -16.35 6.28
N ASP A 233 7.35 -15.74 5.78
CA ASP A 233 6.72 -16.06 4.51
C ASP A 233 7.53 -15.47 3.34
N ALA A 234 8.04 -16.35 2.46
CA ALA A 234 8.83 -15.94 1.31
C ALA A 234 8.02 -15.13 0.28
N THR A 235 6.73 -15.43 0.11
CA THR A 235 5.84 -14.68 -0.78
C THR A 235 5.61 -13.28 -0.23
N ALA A 236 5.40 -13.16 1.08
CA ALA A 236 5.30 -11.84 1.73
C ALA A 236 6.61 -11.03 1.58
N ARG A 237 7.79 -11.65 1.76
CA ARG A 237 9.09 -10.98 1.51
C ARG A 237 9.22 -10.49 0.06
N ALA A 238 8.81 -11.29 -0.93
CA ALA A 238 8.82 -10.88 -2.34
C ALA A 238 7.94 -9.64 -2.59
N THR A 239 6.81 -9.48 -1.89
CA THR A 239 6.01 -8.24 -1.99
C THR A 239 6.72 -7.01 -1.42
N ILE A 240 7.50 -7.17 -0.34
CA ILE A 240 8.28 -6.09 0.27
C ILE A 240 9.44 -5.69 -0.65
N GLU A 241 10.16 -6.67 -1.21
CA GLU A 241 11.23 -6.45 -2.19
C GLU A 241 10.70 -5.72 -3.43
N HIS A 242 9.52 -6.11 -3.92
CA HIS A 242 8.85 -5.41 -5.02
C HIS A 242 8.49 -3.96 -4.66
N ALA A 243 8.00 -3.70 -3.45
CA ALA A 243 7.70 -2.35 -2.98
C ALA A 243 8.98 -1.48 -2.89
N ALA A 244 10.09 -2.05 -2.41
CA ALA A 244 11.38 -1.35 -2.35
C ALA A 244 11.90 -1.00 -3.75
N ALA A 245 11.85 -1.96 -4.69
CA ALA A 245 12.23 -1.73 -6.08
C ALA A 245 11.37 -0.63 -6.74
N ALA A 246 10.05 -0.65 -6.50
CA ALA A 246 9.15 0.38 -7.01
C ALA A 246 9.44 1.77 -6.39
N LEU A 247 9.78 1.82 -5.10
CA LEU A 247 10.18 3.05 -4.41
C LEU A 247 11.48 3.62 -4.98
N GLY A 248 12.52 2.79 -5.12
CA GLY A 248 13.80 3.20 -5.72
C GLY A 248 13.64 3.71 -7.14
N ALA A 249 12.89 2.98 -7.98
CA ALA A 249 12.57 3.41 -9.35
C ALA A 249 11.82 4.74 -9.39
N ARG A 250 10.89 4.97 -8.44
CA ARG A 250 10.11 6.21 -8.37
C ARG A 250 10.94 7.42 -7.92
N LEU A 251 11.95 7.21 -7.08
CA LEU A 251 12.86 8.23 -6.54
C LEU A 251 14.10 8.44 -7.41
N GLY A 252 14.43 7.49 -8.28
CA GLY A 252 15.65 7.51 -9.09
C GLY A 252 16.92 7.26 -8.26
N VAL A 253 16.82 6.48 -7.18
CA VAL A 253 17.94 6.11 -6.30
C VAL A 253 17.93 4.60 -6.00
N PRO A 254 19.08 3.97 -5.69
CA PRO A 254 19.12 2.60 -5.22
C PRO A 254 18.24 2.38 -3.99
N ALA A 255 17.53 1.26 -3.97
CA ALA A 255 16.67 0.86 -2.86
C ALA A 255 16.95 -0.58 -2.43
N THR A 256 16.98 -0.82 -1.13
CA THR A 256 17.05 -2.16 -0.54
C THR A 256 16.02 -2.34 0.58
N VAL A 257 15.82 -3.56 1.05
CA VAL A 257 14.90 -3.88 2.16
C VAL A 257 15.68 -4.10 3.46
N SER A 258 15.05 -3.83 4.59
CA SER A 258 15.49 -4.33 5.90
C SER A 258 14.32 -4.88 6.72
N TYR A 259 14.62 -5.70 7.71
CA TYR A 259 13.63 -6.38 8.54
C TYR A 259 13.96 -6.24 10.03
N SER A 260 12.96 -5.82 10.80
CA SER A 260 13.08 -5.61 12.25
C SER A 260 13.15 -6.93 13.02
N SER A 261 12.59 -7.99 12.44
CA SER A 261 12.59 -9.35 12.97
C SER A 261 12.74 -10.38 11.84
N GLY A 262 13.03 -11.63 12.18
CA GLY A 262 13.16 -12.71 11.19
C GLY A 262 14.40 -12.59 10.31
N VAL A 263 14.32 -13.18 9.12
CA VAL A 263 15.42 -13.35 8.16
C VAL A 263 15.63 -12.09 7.32
N GLY A 264 16.90 -11.70 7.17
CA GLY A 264 17.33 -10.57 6.35
C GLY A 264 18.00 -9.48 7.20
N PRO A 265 18.56 -8.45 6.55
CA PRO A 265 19.38 -7.46 7.24
C PRO A 265 18.54 -6.57 8.16
N ARG A 266 19.12 -6.16 9.28
CA ARG A 266 18.59 -5.06 10.11
C ARG A 266 18.73 -3.72 9.38
N ALA A 267 18.02 -2.70 9.85
CA ALA A 267 18.03 -1.39 9.20
C ALA A 267 19.44 -0.79 9.13
N GLY A 268 20.20 -0.84 10.22
CA GLY A 268 21.58 -0.35 10.23
C GLY A 268 22.52 -1.13 9.32
N GLU A 269 22.36 -2.46 9.23
CA GLU A 269 23.14 -3.30 8.31
C GLU A 269 22.86 -2.93 6.84
N ALA A 270 21.60 -2.68 6.49
CA ALA A 270 21.21 -2.24 5.15
C ALA A 270 21.75 -0.84 4.82
N VAL A 271 21.78 0.08 5.80
CA VAL A 271 22.38 1.42 5.65
C VAL A 271 23.89 1.30 5.37
N HIS A 272 24.62 0.54 6.18
CA HIS A 272 26.05 0.32 5.98
C HIS A 272 26.35 -0.37 4.64
N ALA A 273 25.52 -1.32 4.20
CA ALA A 273 25.69 -1.97 2.91
C ALA A 273 25.55 -1.00 1.73
N LEU A 274 24.58 -0.08 1.78
CA LEU A 274 24.44 0.97 0.77
C LEU A 274 25.61 1.96 0.80
N GLN A 275 26.10 2.32 1.99
CA GLN A 275 27.28 3.18 2.14
C GLN A 275 28.54 2.53 1.58
N ALA A 276 28.74 1.23 1.86
CA ALA A 276 29.85 0.46 1.28
C ALA A 276 29.76 0.35 -0.25
N ALA A 277 28.55 0.40 -0.81
CA ALA A 277 28.30 0.48 -2.25
C ALA A 277 28.44 1.91 -2.84
N GLY A 278 28.79 2.90 -2.02
CA GLY A 278 29.10 4.27 -2.46
C GLY A 278 28.01 5.32 -2.20
N ALA A 279 26.89 4.96 -1.57
CA ALA A 279 25.88 5.93 -1.13
C ALA A 279 26.43 6.81 0.01
N ARG A 280 26.19 8.12 -0.05
CA ARG A 280 26.67 9.06 0.98
C ARG A 280 25.56 9.45 1.95
N GLU A 281 24.34 9.54 1.46
CA GLU A 281 23.18 10.01 2.21
C GLU A 281 22.07 8.97 2.08
N VAL A 282 21.93 8.12 3.09
CA VAL A 282 20.93 7.04 3.09
C VAL A 282 19.71 7.44 3.91
N ALA A 283 18.53 7.44 3.29
CA ALA A 283 17.27 7.60 4.00
C ALA A 283 16.63 6.23 4.28
N VAL A 284 15.83 6.13 5.35
CA VAL A 284 15.05 4.94 5.67
C VAL A 284 13.56 5.26 5.59
N SER A 285 12.83 4.51 4.79
CA SER A 285 11.37 4.58 4.66
C SER A 285 10.71 3.49 5.50
N GLY A 286 9.86 3.88 6.45
CA GLY A 286 9.13 2.95 7.30
C GLY A 286 7.94 2.31 6.59
N TYR A 287 8.05 1.02 6.26
CA TYR A 287 6.95 0.20 5.72
C TYR A 287 6.08 -0.39 6.84
N PHE A 288 5.50 0.52 7.63
CA PHE A 288 4.66 0.21 8.79
C PHE A 288 3.41 1.06 8.74
N LEU A 289 2.28 0.52 9.23
CA LEU A 289 1.04 1.30 9.36
C LEU A 289 1.04 2.19 10.60
N ALA A 290 1.75 1.80 11.65
CA ALA A 290 1.71 2.45 12.94
C ALA A 290 3.08 2.35 13.65
N PRO A 291 3.37 3.26 14.59
CA PRO A 291 4.51 3.11 15.48
C PRO A 291 4.33 1.91 16.41
N GLY A 292 5.44 1.49 17.01
CA GLY A 292 5.50 0.37 17.94
C GLY A 292 6.89 -0.25 17.95
N LEU A 293 7.08 -1.26 18.81
CA LEU A 293 8.39 -1.89 19.03
C LEU A 293 9.19 -2.19 17.75
N LEU A 294 8.56 -2.81 16.73
CA LEU A 294 9.27 -3.17 15.50
C LEU A 294 9.68 -1.94 14.67
N TYR A 295 8.81 -0.93 14.61
CA TYR A 295 9.17 0.33 13.95
C TYR A 295 10.30 1.04 14.71
N ASP A 296 10.21 1.10 16.04
CA ASP A 296 11.21 1.76 16.89
C ASP A 296 12.57 1.07 16.75
N LEU A 297 12.63 -0.27 16.80
CA LEU A 297 13.85 -1.05 16.55
C LEU A 297 14.49 -0.75 15.19
N ALA A 298 13.68 -0.66 14.13
CA ALA A 298 14.19 -0.30 12.81
C ALA A 298 14.69 1.14 12.76
N ALA A 299 13.95 2.06 13.39
CA ALA A 299 14.27 3.47 13.39
C ALA A 299 15.55 3.77 14.18
N ASP A 300 15.71 3.14 15.34
CA ASP A 300 16.90 3.30 16.19
C ASP A 300 18.13 2.68 15.53
N SER A 301 18.01 1.45 15.02
CA SER A 301 19.08 0.80 14.26
C SER A 301 19.52 1.62 13.03
N ALA A 302 18.59 2.28 12.34
CA ALA A 302 18.91 3.16 11.21
C ALA A 302 19.65 4.44 11.64
N ARG A 303 19.21 5.07 12.75
CA ARG A 303 19.83 6.29 13.27
C ARG A 303 21.25 6.02 13.77
N GLU A 304 21.44 4.92 14.49
CA GLU A 304 22.75 4.48 14.97
C GLU A 304 23.74 4.25 13.81
N ALA A 305 23.26 3.74 12.67
CA ALA A 305 24.05 3.57 11.44
C ALA A 305 24.25 4.86 10.62
N GLY A 306 23.78 6.01 11.10
CA GLY A 306 23.96 7.30 10.45
C GLY A 306 23.02 7.57 9.27
N ALA A 307 21.82 6.97 9.24
CA ALA A 307 20.81 7.34 8.26
C ALA A 307 20.50 8.85 8.38
N VAL A 308 20.53 9.58 7.26
CA VAL A 308 20.29 11.04 7.23
C VAL A 308 18.84 11.40 7.53
N PHE A 309 17.93 10.42 7.38
CA PHE A 309 16.51 10.57 7.64
C PHE A 309 15.86 9.22 7.90
N VAL A 310 14.92 9.16 8.85
CA VAL A 310 14.05 8.00 9.08
C VAL A 310 12.60 8.45 9.02
N ALA A 311 11.87 7.97 8.02
CA ALA A 311 10.48 8.31 7.79
C ALA A 311 9.57 7.74 8.90
N PRO A 312 8.53 8.48 9.30
CA PRO A 312 7.50 7.93 10.19
C PRO A 312 6.71 6.81 9.49
N PRO A 313 5.96 5.99 10.24
CA PRO A 313 5.00 5.04 9.69
C PRO A 313 3.95 5.74 8.80
N LEU A 314 3.25 4.97 7.98
CA LEU A 314 2.22 5.47 7.07
C LEU A 314 1.08 6.18 7.81
N GLY A 315 0.65 5.65 8.96
CA GLY A 315 -0.37 6.26 9.80
C GLY A 315 -1.69 6.48 9.05
N ASP A 316 -2.27 7.66 9.21
CA ASP A 316 -3.51 8.08 8.57
C ASP A 316 -3.27 8.87 7.26
N ALA A 317 -2.21 8.54 6.53
CA ALA A 317 -1.86 9.21 5.26
C ALA A 317 -3.09 9.30 4.32
N PRO A 318 -3.35 10.47 3.71
CA PRO A 318 -4.51 10.65 2.83
C PRO A 318 -4.49 9.71 1.63
N GLU A 319 -3.30 9.33 1.14
CA GLU A 319 -3.15 8.34 0.09
C GLU A 319 -3.59 6.95 0.56
N LEU A 320 -3.34 6.60 1.82
CA LEU A 320 -3.80 5.34 2.42
C LEU A 320 -5.32 5.33 2.58
N VAL A 321 -5.93 6.47 2.96
CA VAL A 321 -7.39 6.64 2.98
C VAL A 321 -8.00 6.45 1.58
N GLY A 322 -7.36 7.03 0.56
CA GLY A 322 -7.74 6.82 -0.84
C GLY A 322 -7.60 5.35 -1.27
N LEU A 323 -6.54 4.68 -0.83
CA LEU A 323 -6.31 3.27 -1.13
C LEU A 323 -7.39 2.39 -0.51
N ILE A 324 -7.69 2.58 0.78
CA ILE A 324 -8.78 1.89 1.47
C ILE A 324 -10.09 2.10 0.71
N SER A 325 -10.37 3.34 0.30
CA SER A 325 -11.58 3.63 -0.46
C SER A 325 -11.64 2.86 -1.77
N SER A 326 -10.52 2.76 -2.49
CA SER A 326 -10.42 1.97 -3.72
C SER A 326 -10.60 0.47 -3.47
N ARG A 327 -10.12 -0.06 -2.35
CA ARG A 327 -10.27 -1.49 -2.00
C ARG A 327 -11.72 -1.82 -1.64
N VAL A 328 -12.40 -0.93 -0.91
CA VAL A 328 -13.83 -1.06 -0.58
C VAL A 328 -14.69 -1.05 -1.84
N ALA A 329 -14.44 -0.12 -2.77
CA ALA A 329 -15.17 -0.06 -4.03
C ALA A 329 -14.98 -1.32 -4.90
N ALA A 330 -13.77 -1.88 -4.92
CA ALA A 330 -13.46 -3.11 -5.65
C ALA A 330 -14.10 -4.37 -5.03
N ALA A 331 -14.39 -4.37 -3.73
CA ALA A 331 -15.00 -5.49 -3.02
C ALA A 331 -16.50 -5.68 -3.33
N GLY A 332 -17.06 -4.93 -4.27
CA GLY A 332 -18.38 -5.23 -4.85
C GLY A 332 -19.58 -4.63 -4.13
N VAL A 333 -19.38 -3.77 -3.12
CA VAL A 333 -20.51 -3.00 -2.59
C VAL A 333 -20.87 -1.94 -3.62
N ARG A 334 -21.96 -2.17 -4.36
CA ARG A 334 -22.59 -1.13 -5.19
C ARG A 334 -23.02 0.00 -4.27
N MET A 335 -22.21 1.05 -4.25
CA MET A 335 -22.50 2.28 -3.52
C MET A 335 -23.70 2.96 -4.20
N PRO A 336 -24.67 3.48 -3.43
CA PRO A 336 -25.58 4.46 -4.00
C PRO A 336 -24.73 5.60 -4.58
N ALA A 337 -25.00 5.98 -5.82
CA ALA A 337 -24.32 7.11 -6.45
C ALA A 337 -24.49 8.33 -5.56
N ALA A 338 -23.40 9.09 -5.37
CA ALA A 338 -23.49 10.38 -4.70
C ALA A 338 -24.52 11.24 -5.46
N ALA A 339 -25.56 11.67 -4.75
CA ALA A 339 -26.56 12.60 -5.25
C ALA A 339 -26.01 14.02 -5.29
#